data_AF-A0A838RU01-F1
#
_entry.id   AF-A0A838RU01-F1
#
_cell.length_a   1.000
_cell.length_b   1.000
_cell.length_c   1.000
_cell.angle_alpha   90.00
_cell.angle_beta   90.00
_cell.angle_gamma   90.00
#
_symmetry.space_group_name_H-M   'P 1'
#
loop_
_entity.id
_entity.type
_entity.pdbx_description
1 polymer ?
#
loop_
_entity_poly.entity_id
_entity_poly.type
_entity_poly.pdbx_seq_one_letter_code
_entity_poly.pdbx_strand_id
1 'polypeptide(L)'
;VPKDAKIWVAGCGTNQAVFTALRFPNSSVLGSDLSAKSLETCAQTAKQLGIANLELREESINKVVYQETFDHIICTGVVHHNAEPKVALDKLANALKPSGLLELMVYNRYHRIETTAFQKAVRTLGASTTGVSFESEMMIAKKIIHESKMENSMTQFLHEYIDLPESQTADTLLQPVEYSLTVESLEALSTSCGLEFVAPCINRFDKAKGTFFWNMEFDDPDLQDRYDSLPDSRRWQVSNLLMLEKSPMLWFYLQRKDAGRERKPEKQLCEEFLDSRFTRANTEMRAYVLDKDGKYKLSVRLLPYPDARYPDTLCRQIMESVVVQAPVRIGDIFQQLGIDTRFQVVNKLRLYLTTNAFPYLIAV
;
A
#
# COMPACT_ATOMS: atom_id res chain seq x y z
N VAL A 1 -7.61 5.93 -12.77
CA VAL A 1 -6.86 5.23 -13.84
C VAL A 1 -7.78 5.12 -15.05
N PRO A 2 -7.36 5.55 -16.26
CA PRO A 2 -8.15 5.40 -17.48
C PRO A 2 -8.57 3.94 -17.73
N LYS A 3 -9.63 3.71 -18.50
CA LYS A 3 -10.14 2.36 -18.78
C LYS A 3 -9.12 1.52 -19.56
N ASP A 4 -8.41 2.16 -20.49
CA ASP A 4 -7.41 1.64 -21.41
C ASP A 4 -5.99 2.10 -21.02
N ALA A 5 -5.69 2.09 -19.72
CA ALA A 5 -4.41 2.55 -19.20
C ALA A 5 -3.22 1.65 -19.61
N LYS A 6 -2.03 2.25 -19.67
CA LYS A 6 -0.75 1.54 -19.59
C LYS A 6 -0.28 1.49 -18.15
N ILE A 7 -0.18 0.29 -17.59
CA ILE A 7 0.17 0.08 -16.19
C ILE A 7 1.52 -0.65 -16.09
N TRP A 8 2.42 -0.15 -15.26
CA TRP A 8 3.67 -0.83 -14.93
C TRP A 8 3.67 -1.29 -13.47
N VAL A 9 3.88 -2.58 -13.25
CA VAL A 9 4.16 -3.16 -11.93
C VAL A 9 5.66 -3.40 -11.84
N ALA A 10 6.36 -2.47 -11.19
CA ALA A 10 7.81 -2.44 -11.10
C ALA A 10 8.28 -3.24 -9.87
N GLY A 11 9.01 -4.33 -10.10
CA GLY A 11 9.32 -5.35 -9.09
C GLY A 11 8.09 -6.18 -8.77
N CYS A 12 7.53 -6.84 -9.78
CA CYS A 12 6.23 -7.50 -9.68
C CYS A 12 6.24 -8.81 -8.88
N GLY A 13 7.41 -9.36 -8.59
CA GLY A 13 7.58 -10.64 -7.91
C GLY A 13 6.81 -11.75 -8.62
N THR A 14 6.14 -12.60 -7.83
CA THR A 14 5.46 -13.79 -8.34
C THR A 14 3.99 -13.55 -8.71
N ASN A 15 3.35 -12.47 -8.26
CA ASN A 15 1.89 -12.35 -8.36
C ASN A 15 1.31 -10.93 -8.51
N GLN A 16 2.04 -9.84 -8.23
CA GLN A 16 1.42 -8.52 -8.17
C GLN A 16 0.95 -8.05 -9.55
N ALA A 17 1.69 -8.40 -10.61
CA ALA A 17 1.29 -8.14 -11.98
C ALA A 17 0.04 -8.94 -12.40
N VAL A 18 -0.11 -10.19 -11.93
CA VAL A 18 -1.32 -11.01 -12.13
C VAL A 18 -2.54 -10.34 -11.50
N PHE A 19 -2.45 -9.93 -10.24
CA PHE A 19 -3.56 -9.25 -9.55
C PHE A 19 -3.95 -7.94 -10.26
N THR A 20 -2.95 -7.19 -10.71
CA THR A 20 -3.16 -5.94 -11.45
C THR A 20 -3.86 -6.19 -12.78
N ALA A 21 -3.42 -7.18 -13.56
CA ALA A 21 -4.02 -7.53 -14.84
C ALA A 21 -5.48 -7.97 -14.71
N LEU A 22 -5.82 -8.73 -13.66
CA LEU A 22 -7.21 -9.09 -13.34
C LEU A 22 -8.06 -7.88 -12.94
N ARG A 23 -7.49 -6.93 -12.19
CA ARG A 23 -8.18 -5.72 -11.73
C ARG A 23 -8.46 -4.74 -12.87
N PHE A 24 -7.59 -4.69 -13.88
CA PHE A 24 -7.68 -3.78 -15.02
C PHE A 24 -7.74 -4.54 -16.34
N PRO A 25 -8.83 -5.29 -16.62
CA PRO A 25 -8.90 -6.21 -17.75
C PRO A 25 -8.85 -5.53 -19.14
N ASN A 26 -9.12 -4.23 -19.21
CA ASN A 26 -9.08 -3.45 -20.45
C ASN A 26 -7.75 -2.67 -20.63
N SER A 27 -6.85 -2.73 -19.64
CA SER A 27 -5.57 -2.03 -19.64
C SER A 27 -4.44 -2.97 -20.05
N SER A 28 -3.36 -2.43 -20.62
CA SER A 28 -2.12 -3.20 -20.85
C SER A 28 -1.24 -3.13 -19.61
N VAL A 29 -0.86 -4.28 -19.05
CA VAL A 29 -0.01 -4.37 -17.87
C VAL A 29 1.37 -4.89 -18.26
N LEU A 30 2.41 -4.16 -17.88
CA LEU A 30 3.79 -4.63 -17.87
C LEU A 30 4.17 -4.98 -16.43
N GLY A 31 4.59 -6.21 -16.16
CA GLY A 31 5.26 -6.59 -14.92
C GLY A 31 6.75 -6.77 -15.16
N SER A 32 7.60 -6.11 -14.38
CA SER A 32 9.06 -6.32 -14.48
C SER A 32 9.66 -6.75 -13.16
N ASP A 33 10.64 -7.64 -13.19
CA ASP A 33 11.38 -8.08 -12.01
C ASP A 33 12.82 -8.48 -12.39
N LEU A 34 13.73 -8.53 -11.42
CA LEU A 34 15.08 -9.05 -11.62
C LEU A 34 15.14 -10.58 -11.59
N SER A 35 14.18 -11.21 -10.91
CA SER A 35 14.15 -12.65 -10.69
C SER A 35 13.43 -13.36 -11.83
N ALA A 36 14.20 -13.96 -12.76
CA ALA A 36 13.67 -14.84 -13.80
C ALA A 36 12.73 -15.92 -13.24
N LYS A 37 13.05 -16.46 -12.05
CA LYS A 37 12.23 -17.49 -11.39
C LYS A 37 10.89 -16.96 -10.89
N SER A 38 10.88 -15.74 -10.37
CA SER A 38 9.63 -15.09 -9.95
C SER A 38 8.74 -14.81 -11.15
N LEU A 39 9.33 -14.31 -12.24
CA LEU A 39 8.64 -14.09 -13.51
C LEU A 39 8.09 -15.38 -14.12
N GLU A 40 8.82 -16.50 -14.04
CA GLU A 40 8.32 -17.80 -14.48
C GLU A 40 7.06 -18.21 -13.72
N THR A 41 7.06 -18.05 -12.40
CA THR A 41 5.91 -18.36 -11.53
C THR A 41 4.72 -17.43 -11.83
N CYS A 42 4.99 -16.14 -12.05
CA CYS A 42 4.00 -15.16 -12.46
C CYS A 42 3.38 -15.52 -13.83
N ALA A 43 4.21 -15.91 -14.80
CA ALA A 43 3.78 -16.33 -16.14
C ALA A 43 2.94 -17.60 -16.11
N GLN A 44 3.34 -18.60 -15.31
CA GLN A 44 2.58 -19.83 -15.11
C GLN A 44 1.18 -19.53 -14.54
N THR A 45 1.12 -18.66 -13.52
CA THR A 45 -0.15 -18.25 -12.90
C THR A 45 -1.03 -17.47 -13.90
N ALA A 46 -0.45 -16.52 -14.63
CA ALA A 46 -1.16 -15.75 -15.66
C ALA A 46 -1.76 -16.67 -16.74
N LYS A 47 -0.99 -17.66 -17.20
CA LYS A 47 -1.43 -18.67 -18.16
C LYS A 47 -2.58 -19.52 -17.62
N GLN A 48 -2.49 -19.98 -16.38
CA GLN A 48 -3.57 -20.76 -15.75
C GLN A 48 -4.87 -19.96 -15.63
N LEU A 49 -4.77 -18.65 -15.39
CA LEU A 49 -5.91 -17.75 -15.23
C LEU A 49 -6.46 -17.20 -16.55
N GLY A 50 -5.81 -17.47 -17.68
CA GLY A 50 -6.20 -16.96 -18.99
C GLY A 50 -5.99 -15.45 -19.16
N ILE A 51 -5.01 -14.88 -18.45
CA ILE A 51 -4.70 -13.45 -18.51
C ILE A 51 -3.99 -13.15 -19.84
N ALA A 52 -4.59 -12.29 -20.66
CA ALA A 52 -4.10 -11.94 -21.99
C ALA A 52 -3.50 -10.52 -22.09
N ASN A 53 -3.68 -9.69 -21.06
CA ASN A 53 -3.29 -8.28 -21.04
C ASN A 53 -2.02 -8.02 -20.22
N LEU A 54 -1.23 -9.06 -19.93
CA LEU A 54 -0.01 -8.99 -19.12
C LEU A 54 1.22 -9.37 -19.95
N GLU A 55 2.18 -8.46 -20.00
CA GLU A 55 3.54 -8.68 -20.48
C GLU A 55 4.50 -8.76 -19.28
N LEU A 56 5.47 -9.67 -19.33
CA LEU A 56 6.49 -9.83 -18.29
C LEU A 56 7.89 -9.60 -18.87
N ARG A 57 8.73 -8.84 -18.15
CA ARG A 57 10.11 -8.54 -18.56
C ARG A 57 11.10 -8.71 -17.41
N GLU A 58 12.22 -9.38 -17.69
CA GLU A 58 13.35 -9.44 -16.77
C GLU A 58 14.18 -8.15 -16.89
N GLU A 59 13.92 -7.19 -16.00
CA GLU A 59 14.51 -5.86 -16.08
C GLU A 59 14.78 -5.28 -14.70
N SER A 60 15.91 -4.57 -14.58
CA SER A 60 16.22 -3.75 -13.41
C SER A 60 15.56 -2.38 -13.53
N ILE A 61 14.82 -1.95 -12.49
CA ILE A 61 14.27 -0.59 -12.40
C ILE A 61 15.37 0.46 -12.60
N ASN A 62 16.59 0.22 -12.12
CA ASN A 62 17.70 1.18 -12.25
C ASN A 62 18.20 1.35 -13.69
N LYS A 63 17.87 0.42 -14.60
CA LYS A 63 18.37 0.41 -15.98
C LYS A 63 17.31 0.73 -17.03
N VAL A 64 16.04 0.87 -16.63
CA VAL A 64 14.98 1.20 -17.59
C VAL A 64 15.18 2.59 -18.21
N VAL A 65 14.65 2.76 -19.42
CA VAL A 65 14.73 4.00 -20.21
C VAL A 65 13.34 4.53 -20.60
N TYR A 66 12.29 4.08 -19.91
CA TYR A 66 10.93 4.56 -20.11
C TYR A 66 10.83 6.07 -19.83
N GLN A 67 10.09 6.77 -20.67
CA GLN A 67 9.79 8.20 -20.53
C GLN A 67 8.30 8.39 -20.77
N GLU A 68 7.60 8.96 -19.79
CA GLU A 68 6.19 9.36 -19.87
C GLU A 68 5.28 8.28 -20.50
N THR A 69 5.51 7.03 -20.13
CA THR A 69 4.93 5.86 -20.82
C THR A 69 3.67 5.37 -20.11
N PHE A 70 3.65 5.42 -18.78
CA PHE A 70 2.62 4.75 -17.98
C PHE A 70 1.65 5.74 -17.34
N ASP A 71 0.36 5.41 -17.40
CA ASP A 71 -0.71 6.14 -16.72
C ASP A 71 -0.77 5.78 -15.23
N HIS A 72 -0.32 4.58 -14.88
CA HIS A 72 -0.25 4.11 -13.51
C HIS A 72 1.00 3.25 -13.31
N ILE A 73 1.74 3.51 -12.24
CA ILE A 73 2.88 2.69 -11.83
C ILE A 73 2.60 2.16 -10.44
N ILE A 74 2.84 0.88 -10.20
CA ILE A 74 2.76 0.23 -8.90
C ILE A 74 4.16 -0.27 -8.56
N CYS A 75 4.72 0.21 -7.46
CA CYS A 75 6.06 -0.16 -7.00
C CYS A 75 6.04 -0.33 -5.48
N THR A 76 5.98 -1.57 -5.01
CA THR A 76 5.77 -1.86 -3.58
C THR A 76 6.80 -2.85 -3.11
N GLY A 77 7.56 -2.54 -2.05
CA GLY A 77 8.56 -3.48 -1.56
C GLY A 77 9.89 -3.46 -2.33
N VAL A 78 10.21 -2.38 -3.07
CA VAL A 78 11.35 -2.38 -4.01
C VAL A 78 12.34 -1.25 -3.78
N VAL A 79 11.87 0.01 -3.77
CA VAL A 79 12.75 1.20 -3.76
C VAL A 79 13.73 1.20 -2.57
N HIS A 80 13.29 0.73 -1.40
CA HIS A 80 14.12 0.68 -0.19
C HIS A 80 15.19 -0.41 -0.16
N HIS A 81 15.15 -1.37 -1.09
CA HIS A 81 16.19 -2.38 -1.25
C HIS A 81 17.27 -2.00 -2.28
N ASN A 82 17.17 -0.80 -2.86
CA ASN A 82 18.16 -0.31 -3.82
C ASN A 82 19.30 0.39 -3.10
N ALA A 83 20.54 0.22 -3.59
CA ALA A 83 21.72 0.88 -3.05
C ALA A 83 21.54 2.41 -2.96
N GLU A 84 20.87 3.00 -3.96
CA GLU A 84 20.48 4.39 -4.00
C GLU A 84 18.97 4.51 -4.29
N PRO A 85 18.11 4.60 -3.26
CA PRO A 85 16.65 4.66 -3.43
C PRO A 85 16.19 5.78 -4.38
N LYS A 86 16.91 6.91 -4.40
CA LYS A 86 16.61 8.04 -5.29
C LYS A 86 16.72 7.65 -6.77
N VAL A 87 17.73 6.87 -7.16
CA VAL A 87 17.92 6.45 -8.56
C VAL A 87 16.72 5.64 -9.04
N ALA A 88 16.27 4.68 -8.23
CA ALA A 88 15.08 3.90 -8.54
C ALA A 88 13.83 4.78 -8.62
N LEU A 89 13.63 5.71 -7.68
CA LEU A 89 12.47 6.59 -7.67
C LEU A 89 12.47 7.59 -8.84
N ASP A 90 13.63 8.13 -9.24
CA ASP A 90 13.78 8.97 -10.42
C ASP A 90 13.38 8.20 -11.70
N LYS A 91 13.72 6.92 -11.80
CA LYS A 91 13.31 6.07 -12.94
C LYS A 91 11.81 5.88 -13.01
N LEU A 92 11.16 5.67 -11.86
CA LEU A 92 9.70 5.58 -11.78
C LEU A 92 9.05 6.93 -12.15
N ALA A 93 9.57 8.04 -11.64
CA ALA A 93 9.06 9.38 -11.92
C ALA A 93 9.16 9.72 -13.42
N ASN A 94 10.30 9.44 -14.06
CA ASN A 94 10.51 9.66 -15.49
C ASN A 94 9.60 8.78 -16.36
N ALA A 95 9.35 7.53 -15.95
CA ALA A 95 8.46 6.62 -16.66
C ALA A 95 6.97 7.01 -16.55
N LEU A 96 6.60 7.76 -15.51
CA LEU A 96 5.23 8.20 -15.25
C LEU A 96 4.85 9.35 -16.18
N LYS A 97 3.70 9.24 -16.83
CA LYS A 97 3.10 10.38 -17.56
C LYS A 97 2.84 11.54 -16.60
N PRO A 98 2.84 12.81 -17.07
CA PRO A 98 2.45 13.95 -16.23
C PRO A 98 1.12 13.73 -15.49
N SER A 99 0.08 13.25 -16.19
CA SER A 99 -1.24 12.95 -15.60
C SER A 99 -1.32 11.62 -14.84
N GLY A 100 -0.21 10.89 -14.73
CA GLY A 100 -0.15 9.56 -14.16
C GLY A 100 -0.20 9.54 -12.64
N LEU A 101 -0.39 8.33 -12.08
CA LEU A 101 -0.37 8.09 -10.64
C LEU A 101 0.63 6.98 -10.29
N LEU A 102 1.52 7.22 -9.35
CA LEU A 102 2.41 6.22 -8.77
C LEU A 102 1.83 5.72 -7.45
N GLU A 103 1.65 4.41 -7.30
CA GLU A 103 1.41 3.73 -6.03
C GLU A 103 2.75 3.21 -5.51
N LEU A 104 3.26 3.81 -4.44
CA LEU A 104 4.57 3.51 -3.87
C LEU A 104 4.42 2.97 -2.45
N MET A 105 5.06 1.84 -2.16
CA MET A 105 5.23 1.36 -0.79
C MET A 105 6.71 1.18 -0.44
N VAL A 106 7.10 1.74 0.70
CA VAL A 106 8.44 1.62 1.27
C VAL A 106 8.40 1.17 2.73
N TYR A 107 9.51 0.64 3.24
CA TYR A 107 9.61 0.32 4.65
C TYR A 107 9.57 1.54 5.54
N ASN A 108 8.66 1.48 6.52
CA ASN A 108 8.49 2.46 7.58
C ASN A 108 9.59 2.27 8.64
N ARG A 109 10.33 3.32 8.96
CA ARG A 109 11.39 3.36 9.98
C ARG A 109 10.96 2.71 11.29
N TYR A 110 9.76 3.03 11.76
CA TYR A 110 9.26 2.55 13.05
C TYR A 110 8.78 1.10 13.00
N HIS A 111 8.46 0.56 11.81
CA HIS A 111 8.17 -0.87 11.64
C HIS A 111 9.44 -1.72 11.56
N ARG A 112 10.61 -1.09 11.39
CA ARG A 112 11.90 -1.77 11.17
C ARG A 112 12.90 -1.58 12.31
N ILE A 113 12.49 -1.04 13.46
CA ILE A 113 13.40 -0.81 14.60
C ILE A 113 13.99 -2.14 15.09
N GLU A 114 13.13 -3.08 15.45
CA GLU A 114 13.53 -4.42 15.90
C GLU A 114 14.28 -5.16 14.80
N THR A 115 13.79 -5.11 13.56
CA THR A 115 14.44 -5.77 12.43
C THR A 115 15.86 -5.25 12.20
N THR A 116 16.06 -3.93 12.21
CA THR A 116 17.37 -3.30 12.03
C THR A 116 18.31 -3.66 13.18
N ALA A 117 17.81 -3.66 14.43
CA ALA A 117 18.60 -4.05 15.59
C ALA A 117 19.04 -5.52 15.51
N PHE A 118 18.11 -6.41 15.14
CA PHE A 118 18.36 -7.83 14.97
C PHE A 118 19.39 -8.11 13.87
N GLN A 119 19.22 -7.51 12.68
CA GLN A 119 20.16 -7.61 11.56
C GLN A 119 21.59 -7.22 12.00
N LYS A 120 21.73 -6.11 12.71
CA LYS A 120 23.03 -5.64 13.23
C LYS A 120 23.62 -6.61 14.25
N ALA A 121 22.81 -7.18 15.14
CA ALA A 121 23.26 -8.16 16.11
C ALA A 121 23.77 -9.44 15.43
N VAL A 122 23.01 -9.97 14.45
CA VAL A 122 23.41 -11.15 13.66
C VAL A 122 24.75 -10.90 12.95
N ARG A 123 24.89 -9.75 12.26
CA ARG A 123 26.12 -9.38 11.55
C ARG A 123 27.31 -9.17 12.49
N THR A 124 27.07 -8.65 13.69
CA THR A 124 28.11 -8.46 14.71
C THR A 124 28.62 -9.82 15.22
N LEU A 125 27.71 -10.77 15.45
CA LEU A 125 28.06 -12.13 15.87
C LEU A 125 28.72 -12.95 14.76
N GLY A 126 28.33 -12.70 13.49
CA GLY A 126 28.87 -13.37 12.32
C GLY A 126 30.16 -12.76 11.77
N ALA A 127 30.65 -11.65 12.34
CA ALA A 127 31.83 -10.95 11.87
C ALA A 127 33.07 -11.87 11.90
N SER A 128 33.68 -12.07 10.74
CA SER A 128 34.91 -12.84 10.57
C SER A 128 35.92 -12.06 9.73
N THR A 129 37.18 -12.48 9.74
CA THR A 129 38.25 -11.86 8.94
C THR A 129 38.02 -11.90 7.43
N THR A 130 37.10 -12.75 6.95
CA THR A 130 36.77 -12.92 5.52
C THR A 130 35.42 -12.34 5.12
N GLY A 131 34.77 -11.57 6.00
CA GLY A 131 33.40 -11.08 5.82
C GLY A 131 32.35 -12.02 6.42
N VAL A 132 31.05 -11.70 6.24
CA VAL A 132 29.93 -12.50 6.74
C VAL A 132 29.25 -13.20 5.57
N SER A 133 29.10 -14.53 5.63
CA SER A 133 28.35 -15.29 4.63
C SER A 133 26.87 -15.40 5.00
N PHE A 134 25.99 -15.48 4.00
CA PHE A 134 24.55 -15.63 4.20
C PHE A 134 24.21 -16.86 5.06
N GLU A 135 24.90 -17.98 4.84
CA GLU A 135 24.70 -19.22 5.59
C GLU A 135 25.03 -19.04 7.08
N SER A 136 26.06 -18.25 7.39
CA SER A 136 26.42 -17.91 8.77
C SER A 136 25.36 -17.01 9.41
N GLU A 137 24.90 -15.97 8.71
CA GLU A 137 23.83 -15.10 9.21
C GLU A 137 22.54 -15.88 9.45
N MET A 138 22.14 -16.75 8.53
CA MET A 138 20.95 -17.58 8.65
C MET A 138 21.04 -18.53 9.85
N MET A 139 22.19 -19.20 10.04
CA MET A 139 22.41 -20.06 11.19
C MET A 139 22.30 -19.29 12.51
N ILE A 140 22.95 -18.13 12.60
CA ILE A 140 22.93 -17.28 13.81
C ILE A 140 21.51 -16.78 14.07
N ALA A 141 20.83 -16.26 13.05
CA ALA A 141 19.47 -15.75 13.16
C ALA A 141 18.51 -16.82 13.69
N LYS A 142 18.56 -18.03 13.11
CA LYS A 142 17.74 -19.16 13.56
C LYS A 142 17.97 -19.50 15.03
N LYS A 143 19.23 -19.57 15.48
CA LYS A 143 19.56 -19.84 16.88
C LYS A 143 18.97 -18.76 17.79
N ILE A 144 19.14 -17.48 17.46
CA ILE A 144 18.59 -16.39 18.26
C ILE A 144 17.06 -16.48 18.32
N ILE A 145 16.39 -16.71 17.18
CA ILE A 145 14.93 -16.84 17.11
C ILE A 145 14.42 -17.96 18.04
N HIS A 146 15.07 -19.12 18.05
CA HIS A 146 14.63 -20.28 18.84
C HIS A 146 15.06 -20.23 20.31
N GLU A 147 16.18 -19.58 20.62
CA GLU A 147 16.78 -19.57 21.96
C GLU A 147 16.52 -18.26 22.74
N SER A 148 15.80 -17.29 22.16
CA SER A 148 15.61 -15.99 22.81
C SER A 148 14.86 -16.12 24.16
N LYS A 149 15.50 -15.63 25.23
CA LYS A 149 14.93 -15.57 26.59
C LYS A 149 14.97 -14.15 27.16
N MET A 150 14.91 -13.15 26.28
CA MET A 150 14.96 -11.75 26.68
C MET A 150 13.58 -11.30 27.18
N GLU A 151 13.53 -10.48 28.23
CA GLU A 151 12.28 -9.88 28.73
C GLU A 151 12.05 -8.50 28.11
N ASN A 152 11.89 -8.44 26.78
CA ASN A 152 11.70 -7.18 26.03
C ASN A 152 10.92 -7.37 24.72
N SER A 153 10.71 -6.27 23.97
CA SER A 153 9.95 -6.27 22.71
C SER A 153 10.59 -7.14 21.62
N MET A 154 11.91 -7.34 21.63
CA MET A 154 12.60 -8.19 20.65
C MET A 154 12.12 -9.64 20.73
N THR A 155 11.89 -10.19 21.93
CA THR A 155 11.40 -11.58 22.04
C THR A 155 9.99 -11.72 21.47
N GLN A 156 9.10 -10.75 21.70
CA GLN A 156 7.76 -10.76 21.09
C GLN A 156 7.84 -10.67 19.56
N PHE A 157 8.71 -9.81 19.04
CA PHE A 157 8.97 -9.68 17.61
C PHE A 157 9.48 -10.99 16.99
N LEU A 158 10.48 -11.65 17.61
CA LEU A 158 11.08 -12.88 17.08
C LEU A 158 10.13 -14.09 17.11
N HIS A 159 9.15 -14.12 18.01
CA HIS A 159 8.14 -15.18 18.04
C HIS A 159 7.34 -15.27 16.73
N GLU A 160 7.19 -14.17 16.00
CA GLU A 160 6.51 -14.17 14.69
C GLU A 160 7.29 -14.95 13.61
N TYR A 161 8.57 -15.30 13.85
CA TYR A 161 9.48 -15.89 12.88
C TYR A 161 9.89 -17.35 13.17
N ILE A 162 9.48 -17.95 14.30
CA ILE A 162 9.94 -19.29 14.73
C ILE A 162 9.69 -20.37 13.67
N ASP A 163 8.49 -20.39 13.09
CA ASP A 163 8.07 -21.43 12.14
C ASP A 163 8.05 -20.94 10.68
N LEU A 164 8.65 -19.78 10.39
CA LEU A 164 8.64 -19.25 9.04
C LEU A 164 9.65 -19.97 8.14
N PRO A 165 9.33 -20.16 6.84
CA PRO A 165 10.29 -20.67 5.86
C PRO A 165 11.57 -19.83 5.84
N GLU A 166 12.70 -20.48 5.52
CA GLU A 166 14.01 -19.79 5.42
C GLU A 166 13.96 -18.60 4.46
N SER A 167 13.23 -18.73 3.35
CA SER A 167 13.09 -17.64 2.37
C SER A 167 12.41 -16.40 2.96
N GLN A 168 11.40 -16.56 3.81
CA GLN A 168 10.73 -15.44 4.47
C GLN A 168 11.59 -14.83 5.57
N THR A 169 12.30 -15.68 6.32
CA THR A 169 13.27 -15.24 7.32
C THR A 169 14.40 -14.44 6.66
N ALA A 170 14.93 -14.93 5.54
CA ALA A 170 15.97 -14.25 4.78
C ALA A 170 15.49 -12.89 4.25
N ASP A 171 14.33 -12.88 3.60
CA ASP A 171 13.74 -11.68 3.02
C ASP A 171 13.40 -10.62 4.07
N THR A 172 12.99 -11.03 5.27
CA THR A 172 12.58 -10.06 6.29
C THR A 172 13.74 -9.64 7.18
N LEU A 173 14.54 -10.59 7.65
CA LEU A 173 15.51 -10.39 8.73
C LEU A 173 16.96 -10.35 8.26
N LEU A 174 17.28 -10.69 7.01
CA LEU A 174 18.66 -10.80 6.53
C LEU A 174 18.92 -10.05 5.21
N GLN A 175 18.00 -9.17 4.79
CA GLN A 175 18.20 -8.37 3.58
C GLN A 175 19.51 -7.58 3.62
N PRO A 176 20.39 -7.70 2.61
CA PRO A 176 21.72 -7.08 2.63
C PRO A 176 21.66 -5.56 2.48
N VAL A 177 20.65 -5.05 1.77
CA VAL A 177 20.43 -3.62 1.56
C VAL A 177 19.01 -3.28 1.97
N GLU A 178 18.90 -2.38 2.94
CA GLU A 178 17.61 -1.93 3.43
C GLU A 178 17.69 -0.48 3.92
N TYR A 179 16.85 0.36 3.34
CA TYR A 179 16.54 1.69 3.83
C TYR A 179 15.17 1.69 4.47
N SER A 180 15.02 2.39 5.59
CA SER A 180 13.72 2.62 6.21
C SER A 180 13.49 4.10 6.36
N LEU A 181 12.27 4.54 6.06
CA LEU A 181 11.89 5.94 5.90
C LEU A 181 10.81 6.32 6.90
N THR A 182 10.78 7.58 7.31
CA THR A 182 9.62 8.24 7.93
C THR A 182 8.76 8.91 6.84
N VAL A 183 7.54 9.36 7.19
CA VAL A 183 6.71 10.17 6.27
C VAL A 183 7.50 11.38 5.74
N GLU A 184 8.20 12.10 6.62
CA GLU A 184 9.02 13.25 6.27
C GLU A 184 10.16 12.91 5.31
N SER A 185 10.93 11.86 5.60
CA SER A 185 12.06 11.49 4.73
C SER A 185 11.59 10.95 3.37
N LEU A 186 10.43 10.29 3.31
CA LEU A 186 9.81 9.87 2.06
C LEU A 186 9.28 11.07 1.26
N GLU A 187 8.68 12.07 1.92
CA GLU A 187 8.24 13.31 1.27
C GLU A 187 9.42 14.07 0.67
N ALA A 188 10.52 14.18 1.40
CA ALA A 188 11.75 14.81 0.92
C ALA A 188 12.35 14.06 -0.28
N LEU A 189 12.47 12.74 -0.19
CA LEU A 189 12.93 11.89 -1.29
C LEU A 189 12.05 12.07 -2.53
N SER A 190 10.73 12.00 -2.36
CA SER A 190 9.75 12.16 -3.45
C SER A 190 9.85 13.54 -4.10
N THR A 191 9.96 14.60 -3.30
CA THR A 191 10.15 15.96 -3.79
C THR A 191 11.43 16.11 -4.62
N SER A 192 12.52 15.46 -4.21
CA SER A 192 13.79 15.47 -4.95
C SER A 192 13.73 14.75 -6.31
N CYS A 193 12.68 13.96 -6.53
CA CYS A 193 12.38 13.25 -7.77
C CYS A 193 11.27 13.94 -8.60
N GLY A 194 10.87 15.16 -8.24
CA GLY A 194 9.78 15.87 -8.92
C GLY A 194 8.39 15.30 -8.64
N LEU A 195 8.23 14.52 -7.57
CA LEU A 195 6.97 13.93 -7.14
C LEU A 195 6.41 14.64 -5.90
N GLU A 196 5.11 14.51 -5.69
CA GLU A 196 4.41 14.94 -4.47
C GLU A 196 3.37 13.91 -4.03
N PHE A 197 3.05 13.89 -2.73
CA PHE A 197 2.02 13.01 -2.18
C PHE A 197 0.63 13.48 -2.59
N VAL A 198 -0.18 12.55 -3.09
CA VAL A 198 -1.61 12.75 -3.32
C VAL A 198 -2.37 12.43 -2.02
N ALA A 199 -2.31 11.16 -1.61
CA ALA A 199 -2.99 10.63 -0.42
C ALA A 199 -2.39 9.28 0.00
N PRO A 200 -2.58 8.85 1.25
CA PRO A 200 -2.27 7.48 1.64
C PRO A 200 -3.08 6.44 0.85
N CYS A 201 -2.48 5.29 0.59
CA CYS A 201 -3.14 4.15 -0.02
C CYS A 201 -3.64 3.18 1.07
N ILE A 202 -4.94 2.87 1.08
CA ILE A 202 -5.49 1.83 1.94
C ILE A 202 -5.15 0.47 1.31
N ASN A 203 -4.03 -0.10 1.75
CA ASN A 203 -3.58 -1.41 1.31
C ASN A 203 -4.29 -2.55 2.08
N ARG A 204 -4.19 -3.77 1.55
CA ARG A 204 -4.84 -4.96 2.13
C ARG A 204 -4.37 -5.30 3.54
N PHE A 205 -3.12 -4.98 3.89
CA PHE A 205 -2.53 -5.34 5.18
C PHE A 205 -3.03 -4.41 6.27
N ASP A 206 -2.94 -3.10 6.05
CA ASP A 206 -3.49 -2.12 6.99
C ASP A 206 -5.01 -2.25 7.10
N LYS A 207 -5.71 -2.52 5.99
CA LYS A 207 -7.15 -2.83 6.02
C LYS A 207 -7.47 -4.01 6.93
N ALA A 208 -6.73 -5.11 6.81
CA ALA A 208 -6.96 -6.31 7.62
C ALA A 208 -6.68 -6.07 9.11
N LYS A 209 -5.71 -5.20 9.42
CA LYS A 209 -5.34 -4.83 10.80
C LYS A 209 -6.16 -3.68 11.39
N GLY A 210 -6.90 -2.93 10.55
CA GLY A 210 -7.59 -1.71 10.97
C GLY A 210 -6.67 -0.50 11.21
N THR A 211 -5.44 -0.52 10.66
CA THR A 211 -4.36 0.44 10.95
C THR A 211 -4.15 1.46 9.83
N PHE A 212 -5.14 1.75 8.99
CA PHE A 212 -4.99 2.64 7.81
C PHE A 212 -5.39 4.10 8.07
N PHE A 213 -5.74 4.46 9.31
CA PHE A 213 -6.07 5.84 9.67
C PHE A 213 -4.81 6.63 10.00
N TRP A 214 -4.60 7.69 9.25
CA TRP A 214 -3.43 8.57 9.38
C TRP A 214 -3.65 9.77 10.28
N ASN A 215 -4.86 9.97 10.80
CA ASN A 215 -5.19 11.16 11.58
C ASN A 215 -5.48 10.80 13.04
N MET A 216 -4.88 11.56 13.96
CA MET A 216 -5.07 11.41 15.41
C MET A 216 -6.17 12.33 15.93
N GLU A 217 -6.71 11.94 17.08
CA GLU A 217 -7.68 12.69 17.87
C GLU A 217 -7.09 12.97 19.25
N PHE A 218 -7.30 14.19 19.75
CA PHE A 218 -6.86 14.65 21.06
C PHE A 218 -8.05 15.23 21.83
N ASP A 219 -8.16 14.87 23.11
CA ASP A 219 -9.24 15.36 23.98
C ASP A 219 -9.09 16.86 24.33
N ASP A 220 -7.86 17.36 24.31
CA ASP A 220 -7.55 18.78 24.55
C ASP A 220 -7.84 19.62 23.29
N PRO A 221 -8.79 20.58 23.35
CA PRO A 221 -9.17 21.35 22.17
C PRO A 221 -8.05 22.19 21.56
N ASP A 222 -7.19 22.79 22.40
CA ASP A 222 -6.07 23.62 21.92
C ASP A 222 -5.04 22.77 21.17
N LEU A 223 -4.78 21.55 21.65
CA LEU A 223 -3.92 20.59 20.98
C LEU A 223 -4.55 20.07 19.68
N GLN A 224 -5.85 19.78 19.69
CA GLN A 224 -6.57 19.35 18.49
C GLN A 224 -6.55 20.44 17.40
N ASP A 225 -6.79 21.69 17.76
CA ASP A 225 -6.75 22.83 16.84
C ASP A 225 -5.34 23.03 16.26
N ARG A 226 -4.29 22.91 17.10
CA ARG A 226 -2.89 22.93 16.64
C ARG A 226 -2.64 21.80 15.65
N TYR A 227 -3.07 20.58 15.96
CA TYR A 227 -2.91 19.43 15.08
C TYR A 227 -3.66 19.62 13.75
N ASP A 228 -4.92 20.06 13.79
CA ASP A 228 -5.75 20.25 12.60
C ASP A 228 -5.29 21.42 11.72
N SER A 229 -4.55 22.38 12.28
CA SER A 229 -3.94 23.47 11.50
C SER A 229 -2.75 23.02 10.64
N LEU A 230 -2.19 21.84 10.92
CA LEU A 230 -1.03 21.33 10.18
C LEU A 230 -1.42 20.87 8.77
N PRO A 231 -0.52 21.04 7.78
CA PRO A 231 -0.65 20.38 6.48
C PRO A 231 -0.74 18.86 6.63
N ASP A 232 -1.37 18.19 5.67
CA ASP A 232 -1.61 16.74 5.72
C ASP A 232 -0.35 15.91 6.00
N SER A 233 0.75 16.17 5.28
CA SER A 233 2.00 15.42 5.48
C SER A 233 2.58 15.56 6.89
N ARG A 234 2.37 16.71 7.53
CA ARG A 234 2.79 16.94 8.92
C ARG A 234 1.88 16.22 9.91
N ARG A 235 0.57 16.18 9.67
CA ARG A 235 -0.38 15.37 10.44
C ARG A 235 -0.04 13.88 10.35
N TRP A 236 0.23 13.39 9.14
CA TRP A 236 0.66 12.01 8.92
C TRP A 236 2.01 11.71 9.59
N GLN A 237 2.95 12.66 9.60
CA GLN A 237 4.23 12.52 10.30
C GLN A 237 4.04 12.44 11.83
N VAL A 238 3.14 13.23 12.42
CA VAL A 238 2.79 13.12 13.85
C VAL A 238 2.26 11.71 14.15
N SER A 239 1.34 11.20 13.35
CA SER A 239 0.85 9.82 13.48
C SER A 239 1.98 8.79 13.32
N ASN A 240 2.89 8.99 12.37
CA ASN A 240 4.04 8.11 12.18
C ASN A 240 4.96 8.09 13.41
N LEU A 241 5.19 9.25 14.04
CA LEU A 241 6.03 9.40 15.23
C LEU A 241 5.41 8.80 16.48
N LEU A 242 4.13 9.08 16.73
CA LEU A 242 3.47 8.72 17.99
C LEU A 242 2.94 7.28 18.00
N MET A 243 2.53 6.76 16.84
CA MET A 243 1.98 5.40 16.74
C MET A 243 3.06 4.34 16.51
N LEU A 244 4.29 4.72 16.18
CA LEU A 244 5.43 3.80 15.99
C LEU A 244 5.06 2.59 15.11
N GLU A 245 5.15 1.36 15.63
CA GLU A 245 4.84 0.11 14.95
C GLU A 245 3.35 -0.08 14.64
N LYS A 246 2.47 0.70 15.28
CA LYS A 246 1.03 0.77 15.01
C LYS A 246 0.65 1.82 13.96
N SER A 247 1.60 2.64 13.51
CA SER A 247 1.33 3.57 12.40
C SER A 247 1.01 2.79 11.11
N PRO A 248 0.24 3.36 10.17
CA PRO A 248 0.01 2.72 8.88
C PRO A 248 1.32 2.48 8.12
N MET A 249 1.32 1.55 7.16
CA MET A 249 2.48 1.35 6.28
C MET A 249 2.73 2.62 5.45
N LEU A 250 4.00 2.92 5.14
CA LEU A 250 4.34 3.99 4.20
C LEU A 250 3.98 3.58 2.77
N TRP A 251 2.70 3.66 2.46
CA TRP A 251 2.09 3.33 1.19
C TRP A 251 1.24 4.50 0.73
N PHE A 252 1.71 5.19 -0.31
CA PHE A 252 1.12 6.43 -0.78
C PHE A 252 0.84 6.39 -2.27
N TYR A 253 -0.15 7.17 -2.68
CA TYR A 253 -0.30 7.63 -4.05
C TYR A 253 0.52 8.90 -4.24
N LEU A 254 1.29 8.96 -5.32
CA LEU A 254 2.12 10.09 -5.71
C LEU A 254 1.79 10.53 -7.12
N GLN A 255 1.96 11.81 -7.40
CA GLN A 255 1.88 12.38 -8.74
C GLN A 255 3.15 13.19 -9.04
N ARG A 256 3.39 13.50 -10.31
CA ARG A 256 4.41 14.48 -10.67
C ARG A 256 3.96 15.89 -10.30
N LYS A 257 4.90 16.74 -9.92
CA LYS A 257 4.62 18.17 -9.61
C LYS A 257 4.18 18.96 -10.84
N ASP A 258 4.52 18.49 -12.03
CA ASP A 258 4.09 19.06 -13.31
C ASP A 258 2.84 18.37 -13.88
N ALA A 259 2.08 17.63 -13.06
CA ALA A 259 0.88 16.92 -13.50
C ALA A 259 -0.25 17.82 -14.02
N GLY A 260 -0.17 19.14 -13.77
CA GLY A 260 -1.21 20.11 -14.12
C GLY A 260 -2.49 20.00 -13.27
N ARG A 261 -2.56 19.03 -12.35
CA ARG A 261 -3.63 18.87 -11.37
C ARG A 261 -3.12 19.27 -9.98
N GLU A 262 -3.76 20.26 -9.39
CA GLU A 262 -3.48 20.62 -7.99
C GLU A 262 -3.86 19.52 -7.02
N ARG A 263 -3.01 19.33 -6.02
CA ARG A 263 -3.21 18.36 -4.95
C ARG A 263 -4.21 18.92 -3.93
N LYS A 264 -5.32 18.20 -3.72
CA LYS A 264 -6.37 18.59 -2.77
C LYS A 264 -6.04 18.12 -1.34
N PRO A 265 -6.09 19.00 -0.33
CA PRO A 265 -6.01 18.63 1.08
C PRO A 265 -7.14 17.70 1.54
N GLU A 266 -6.88 16.86 2.55
CA GLU A 266 -7.90 15.96 3.10
C GLU A 266 -9.14 16.72 3.59
N LYS A 267 -8.96 17.93 4.15
CA LYS A 267 -10.08 18.81 4.57
C LYS A 267 -10.97 19.18 3.38
N GLN A 268 -10.37 19.66 2.29
CA GLN A 268 -11.09 19.96 1.05
C GLN A 268 -11.78 18.70 0.49
N LEU A 269 -11.13 17.54 0.52
CA LEU A 269 -11.75 16.29 0.08
C LEU A 269 -12.95 15.88 0.95
N CYS A 270 -12.96 16.25 2.24
CA CYS A 270 -14.09 16.01 3.14
C CYS A 270 -15.25 16.98 2.84
N GLU A 271 -14.97 18.25 2.58
CA GLU A 271 -15.95 19.25 2.15
C GLU A 271 -16.59 18.83 0.82
N GLU A 272 -15.76 18.50 -0.18
CA GLU A 272 -16.23 18.01 -1.48
C GLU A 272 -17.01 16.70 -1.35
N PHE A 273 -16.63 15.81 -0.43
CA PHE A 273 -17.41 14.60 -0.14
C PHE A 273 -18.81 14.97 0.33
N LEU A 274 -18.95 15.86 1.32
CA LEU A 274 -20.25 16.33 1.83
C LEU A 274 -21.12 16.97 0.73
N ASP A 275 -20.49 17.68 -0.20
CA ASP A 275 -21.17 18.36 -1.31
C ASP A 275 -21.50 17.46 -2.51
N SER A 276 -20.84 16.32 -2.61
CA SER A 276 -21.00 15.39 -3.73
C SER A 276 -22.26 14.54 -3.61
N ARG A 277 -22.81 14.19 -4.77
CA ARG A 277 -23.89 13.20 -4.89
C ARG A 277 -23.31 11.82 -5.13
N PHE A 278 -23.88 10.83 -4.44
CA PHE A 278 -23.45 9.44 -4.54
C PHE A 278 -24.61 8.51 -4.83
N THR A 279 -24.29 7.41 -5.49
CA THR A 279 -25.11 6.21 -5.55
C THR A 279 -24.37 5.02 -4.93
N ARG A 280 -25.11 3.98 -4.54
CA ARG A 280 -24.49 2.73 -4.07
C ARG A 280 -23.80 2.03 -5.23
N ALA A 281 -22.55 1.64 -5.01
CA ALA A 281 -21.88 0.66 -5.84
C ALA A 281 -22.56 -0.71 -5.70
N ASN A 282 -22.84 -1.36 -6.81
CA ASN A 282 -23.29 -2.74 -6.83
C ASN A 282 -22.75 -3.42 -8.08
N THR A 283 -22.02 -4.51 -7.91
CA THR A 283 -21.49 -5.34 -8.98
C THR A 283 -21.25 -6.76 -8.48
N GLU A 284 -20.69 -7.60 -9.34
CA GLU A 284 -20.35 -8.97 -9.03
C GLU A 284 -18.85 -9.20 -9.19
N MET A 285 -18.28 -9.95 -8.27
CA MET A 285 -16.89 -10.36 -8.30
C MET A 285 -16.77 -11.82 -8.73
N ARG A 286 -15.91 -12.04 -9.72
CA ARG A 286 -15.44 -13.37 -10.11
C ARG A 286 -14.33 -13.80 -9.17
N ALA A 287 -14.38 -15.06 -8.72
CA ALA A 287 -13.38 -15.64 -7.85
C ALA A 287 -12.72 -16.85 -8.52
N TYR A 288 -11.43 -17.03 -8.29
CA TYR A 288 -10.72 -18.26 -8.68
C TYR A 288 -10.45 -19.07 -7.41
N VAL A 289 -10.69 -20.38 -7.49
CA VAL A 289 -10.45 -21.33 -6.40
C VAL A 289 -9.26 -22.20 -6.79
N LEU A 290 -8.30 -22.32 -5.88
CA LEU A 290 -7.19 -23.24 -6.03
C LEU A 290 -7.71 -24.65 -5.70
N ASP A 291 -7.64 -25.57 -6.65
CA ASP A 291 -7.99 -26.96 -6.38
C ASP A 291 -6.87 -27.73 -5.67
N LYS A 292 -7.17 -28.97 -5.28
CA LYS A 292 -6.23 -29.86 -4.59
C LYS A 292 -4.94 -30.15 -5.38
N ASP A 293 -4.98 -29.96 -6.71
CA ASP A 293 -3.85 -30.20 -7.62
C ASP A 293 -3.06 -28.90 -7.88
N GLY A 294 -3.37 -27.82 -7.13
CA GLY A 294 -2.69 -26.53 -7.25
C GLY A 294 -3.06 -25.75 -8.51
N LYS A 295 -4.21 -26.06 -9.14
CA LYS A 295 -4.69 -25.36 -10.34
C LYS A 295 -5.83 -24.42 -10.00
N TYR A 296 -5.75 -23.20 -10.50
CA TYR A 296 -6.85 -22.25 -10.39
C TYR A 296 -8.02 -22.63 -11.31
N LYS A 297 -9.23 -22.66 -10.76
CA LYS A 297 -10.48 -22.81 -11.50
C LYS A 297 -11.38 -21.61 -11.22
N LEU A 298 -11.97 -21.04 -12.28
CA LEU A 298 -12.96 -20.00 -12.13
C LEU A 298 -14.18 -20.56 -11.39
N SER A 299 -14.56 -19.92 -10.30
CA SER A 299 -15.79 -20.24 -9.57
C SER A 299 -17.00 -19.94 -10.45
N VAL A 300 -17.93 -20.90 -10.54
CA VAL A 300 -19.25 -20.68 -11.15
C VAL A 300 -20.12 -19.72 -10.34
N ARG A 301 -19.84 -19.58 -9.04
CA ARG A 301 -20.52 -18.66 -8.16
C ARG A 301 -19.92 -17.27 -8.32
N LEU A 302 -20.77 -16.31 -8.70
CA LEU A 302 -20.49 -14.88 -8.61
C LEU A 302 -20.77 -14.41 -7.18
N LEU A 303 -19.90 -13.56 -6.65
CA LEU A 303 -20.02 -13.00 -5.32
C LEU A 303 -20.50 -11.55 -5.41
N PRO A 304 -21.47 -11.11 -4.59
CA PRO A 304 -21.84 -9.70 -4.55
C PRO A 304 -20.64 -8.85 -4.13
N TYR A 305 -20.45 -7.70 -4.77
CA TYR A 305 -19.37 -6.78 -4.50
C TYR A 305 -19.83 -5.31 -4.62
N PRO A 306 -19.48 -4.43 -3.67
CA PRO A 306 -18.77 -4.72 -2.42
C PRO A 306 -19.61 -5.58 -1.47
N ASP A 307 -18.93 -6.28 -0.57
CA ASP A 307 -19.58 -7.14 0.43
C ASP A 307 -20.38 -6.30 1.44
N ALA A 308 -21.62 -6.72 1.74
CA ALA A 308 -22.54 -6.08 2.68
C ALA A 308 -22.08 -6.13 4.17
N ARG A 309 -20.91 -6.70 4.46
CA ARG A 309 -20.24 -6.57 5.76
C ARG A 309 -19.60 -5.19 5.90
N TYR A 310 -20.40 -4.23 6.38
CA TYR A 310 -19.93 -2.88 6.66
C TYR A 310 -18.97 -2.85 7.86
N PRO A 311 -17.91 -2.03 7.79
CA PRO A 311 -16.90 -1.94 8.85
C PRO A 311 -17.38 -1.18 10.09
N ASP A 312 -18.45 -0.39 9.98
CA ASP A 312 -18.94 0.52 11.02
C ASP A 312 -20.47 0.66 10.96
N THR A 313 -21.11 0.89 12.10
CA THR A 313 -22.58 1.04 12.21
C THR A 313 -23.09 2.28 11.49
N LEU A 314 -22.37 3.41 11.56
CA LEU A 314 -22.72 4.62 10.82
C LEU A 314 -22.58 4.38 9.31
N CYS A 315 -21.55 3.65 8.88
CA CYS A 315 -21.44 3.25 7.47
C CYS A 315 -22.66 2.44 7.03
N ARG A 316 -23.16 1.50 7.85
CA ARG A 316 -24.39 0.76 7.55
C ARG A 316 -25.60 1.68 7.42
N GLN A 317 -25.81 2.60 8.36
CA GLN A 317 -26.94 3.53 8.35
C GLN A 317 -26.91 4.48 7.14
N ILE A 318 -25.73 5.02 6.82
CA ILE A 318 -25.53 5.83 5.61
C ILE A 318 -25.87 5.00 4.39
N MET A 319 -25.32 3.79 4.29
CA MET A 319 -25.58 2.91 3.16
C MET A 319 -27.07 2.66 3.03
N GLU A 320 -27.78 2.24 4.08
CA GLU A 320 -29.23 2.03 4.13
C GLU A 320 -30.04 3.24 3.63
N SER A 321 -29.52 4.46 3.82
CA SER A 321 -30.17 5.71 3.41
C SER A 321 -29.90 6.13 1.96
N VAL A 322 -28.80 5.67 1.35
CA VAL A 322 -28.49 5.91 -0.08
C VAL A 322 -29.25 4.90 -0.93
N VAL A 323 -30.00 5.31 -1.95
CA VAL A 323 -30.71 4.38 -2.84
C VAL A 323 -29.93 4.14 -4.13
N VAL A 324 -29.92 2.90 -4.65
CA VAL A 324 -29.09 2.45 -5.79
C VAL A 324 -29.32 3.25 -7.10
N GLN A 325 -30.50 3.87 -7.29
CA GLN A 325 -30.85 4.58 -8.53
C GLN A 325 -31.22 6.05 -8.31
N ALA A 326 -31.03 6.58 -7.10
CA ALA A 326 -31.36 7.97 -6.78
C ALA A 326 -30.14 8.63 -6.12
N PRO A 327 -29.35 9.40 -6.89
CA PRO A 327 -28.21 10.13 -6.36
C PRO A 327 -28.59 11.07 -5.21
N VAL A 328 -28.03 10.83 -4.03
CA VAL A 328 -28.25 11.68 -2.86
C VAL A 328 -26.96 12.42 -2.52
N ARG A 329 -27.11 13.68 -2.11
CA ARG A 329 -25.99 14.45 -1.56
C ARG A 329 -25.69 13.90 -0.17
N ILE A 330 -24.44 13.56 0.09
CA ILE A 330 -24.12 12.86 1.35
C ILE A 330 -24.28 13.78 2.57
N GLY A 331 -24.08 15.10 2.41
CA GLY A 331 -24.37 16.09 3.46
C GLY A 331 -25.83 16.07 3.92
N ASP A 332 -26.78 15.83 3.03
CA ASP A 332 -28.21 15.74 3.37
C ASP A 332 -28.47 14.48 4.22
N ILE A 333 -27.78 13.37 3.93
CA ILE A 333 -27.83 12.13 4.73
C ILE A 333 -27.22 12.35 6.11
N PHE A 334 -26.09 13.07 6.20
CA PHE A 334 -25.47 13.42 7.48
C PHE A 334 -26.43 14.25 8.33
N GLN A 335 -27.08 15.25 7.74
CA GLN A 335 -28.08 16.07 8.42
C GLN A 335 -29.28 15.24 8.90
N GLN A 336 -29.81 14.36 8.05
CA GLN A 336 -30.95 13.49 8.38
C GLN A 336 -30.63 12.55 9.55
N LEU A 337 -29.43 11.98 9.56
CA LEU A 337 -28.98 11.02 10.59
C LEU A 337 -28.37 11.71 11.82
N GLY A 338 -28.23 13.04 11.82
CA GLY A 338 -27.59 13.78 12.92
C GLY A 338 -26.10 13.47 13.07
N ILE A 339 -25.40 13.15 11.97
CA ILE A 339 -23.98 12.82 11.97
C ILE A 339 -23.16 14.11 12.02
N ASP A 340 -22.18 14.12 12.93
CA ASP A 340 -21.21 15.20 13.11
C ASP A 340 -20.36 15.42 11.83
N THR A 341 -20.20 16.67 11.43
CA THR A 341 -19.44 17.09 10.24
C THR A 341 -18.00 17.54 10.54
N ARG A 342 -17.50 17.32 11.76
CA ARG A 342 -16.07 17.48 12.08
C ARG A 342 -15.20 16.65 11.15
N PHE A 343 -14.04 17.20 10.83
CA PHE A 343 -13.09 16.64 9.86
C PHE A 343 -12.82 15.14 10.09
N GLN A 344 -12.59 14.73 11.34
CA GLN A 344 -12.20 13.36 11.71
C GLN A 344 -13.32 12.36 11.39
N VAL A 345 -14.57 12.73 11.70
CA VAL A 345 -15.77 11.91 11.43
C VAL A 345 -15.99 11.78 9.92
N VAL A 346 -15.97 12.91 9.21
CA VAL A 346 -16.18 12.94 7.76
C VAL A 346 -15.07 12.18 7.03
N ASN A 347 -13.80 12.39 7.42
CA ASN A 347 -12.66 11.71 6.81
C ASN A 347 -12.74 10.19 7.02
N LYS A 348 -13.05 9.74 8.24
CA LYS A 348 -13.22 8.31 8.54
C LYS A 348 -14.30 7.68 7.67
N LEU A 349 -15.49 8.30 7.59
CA LEU A 349 -16.61 7.79 6.80
C LEU A 349 -16.31 7.82 5.31
N ARG A 350 -15.69 8.89 4.80
CA ARG A 350 -15.22 8.98 3.40
C ARG A 350 -14.27 7.83 3.06
N LEU A 351 -13.28 7.55 3.91
CA LEU A 351 -12.33 6.45 3.70
C LEU A 351 -13.04 5.08 3.67
N TYR A 352 -14.03 4.88 4.54
CA TYR A 352 -14.82 3.65 4.60
C TYR A 352 -15.88 3.50 3.51
N LEU A 353 -16.21 4.56 2.76
CA LEU A 353 -17.33 4.52 1.81
C LEU A 353 -16.90 4.71 0.35
N THR A 354 -15.82 5.44 0.08
CA THR A 354 -15.51 5.91 -1.28
C THR A 354 -14.12 5.51 -1.80
N THR A 355 -13.41 4.63 -1.09
CA THR A 355 -12.04 4.23 -1.49
C THR A 355 -12.06 2.94 -2.31
N ASN A 356 -10.98 2.66 -3.03
CA ASN A 356 -10.81 1.40 -3.75
C ASN A 356 -10.80 0.16 -2.81
N ALA A 357 -10.46 0.37 -1.54
CA ALA A 357 -10.51 -0.63 -0.47
C ALA A 357 -11.93 -0.84 0.06
N PHE A 358 -12.76 0.21 0.04
CA PHE A 358 -14.15 0.18 0.47
C PHE A 358 -15.05 0.88 -0.56
N PRO A 359 -15.28 0.27 -1.74
CA PRO A 359 -15.92 0.94 -2.86
C PRO A 359 -17.44 0.85 -2.75
N TYR A 360 -18.03 1.39 -1.69
CA TYR A 360 -19.46 1.32 -1.40
C TYR A 360 -20.28 2.40 -2.09
N LEU A 361 -19.70 3.57 -2.29
CA LEU A 361 -20.33 4.72 -2.92
C LEU A 361 -19.55 5.17 -4.15
N ILE A 362 -20.27 5.52 -5.20
CA ILE A 362 -19.75 6.05 -6.46
C ILE A 362 -20.32 7.45 -6.64
N ALA A 363 -19.44 8.44 -6.84
CA ALA A 363 -19.84 9.81 -7.14
C ALA A 363 -20.47 9.90 -8.54
N VAL A 364 -21.50 10.73 -8.70
CA VAL A 364 -22.28 10.88 -9.95
C VAL A 364 -22.52 12.33 -10.34
#